data_AF-A0A7W8URN7-F1
#
_entry.id   AF-A0A7W8URN7-F1
#
_cell.length_a   1.000
_cell.length_b   1.000
_cell.length_c   1.000
_cell.angle_alpha   90.00
_cell.angle_beta   90.00
_cell.angle_gamma   90.00
#
_symmetry.space_group_name_H-M   'P 1'
#
loop_
_entity.id
_entity.type
_entity.pdbx_description
1 polymer ?
#
loop_
_entity_poly.entity_id
_entity_poly.type
_entity_poly.pdbx_seq_one_letter_code
_entity_poly.pdbx_strand_id
1 'polypeptide(L)'
;MSESPVKRLRHPHKTPDFIRLLSLPLSLNEASRRLHMDYPAISNWLMRFRQLIVQNDPEGVWLPRVKLGLRYRPVDTCERCGYHGALHFGGFAPGRRRRVICPECARTWMIDDESDHSMEVHLAYDPALTAARRTRRAGRDAPEHRAPERGLLLVAARVQPPSRVDLAASVVQMPLKPAARTRLRKSQSGAQPDAADDSVLTAFLAAQLEQAQSLDLQPPACAHCNSGHTRLHREPRTPAEVPHFICRDCGRTFSRLTGTALERARHRDVVAALVPLLSRNVTFSDAARALGTTPVFVNARVNRFRQWLRVLDPGGDMEARIRIWGPQ
;
A
#
# COMPACT_ATOMS: atom_id res chain seq x y z
N MET A 1 -36.33 24.75 -4.18
CA MET A 1 -35.52 23.71 -4.84
C MET A 1 -34.15 23.70 -4.20
N SER A 2 -33.78 22.65 -3.47
CA SER A 2 -32.47 22.56 -2.81
C SER A 2 -31.35 22.49 -3.86
N GLU A 3 -30.26 23.24 -3.66
CA GLU A 3 -29.11 23.24 -4.59
C GLU A 3 -28.46 21.84 -4.63
N SER A 4 -28.17 21.33 -5.84
CA SER A 4 -27.58 19.99 -6.00
C SER A 4 -26.22 19.88 -5.28
N PRO A 5 -26.02 18.87 -4.41
CA PRO A 5 -24.78 18.68 -3.64
C PRO A 5 -23.52 18.53 -4.50
N VAL A 6 -23.67 18.11 -5.75
CA VAL A 6 -22.56 17.86 -6.67
C VAL A 6 -22.20 19.06 -7.56
N LYS A 7 -23.00 20.14 -7.52
CA LYS A 7 -22.86 21.30 -8.43
C LYS A 7 -21.50 21.99 -8.35
N ARG A 8 -20.87 22.01 -7.17
CA ARG A 8 -19.57 22.69 -6.92
C ARG A 8 -18.38 21.73 -6.88
N LEU A 9 -18.53 20.50 -7.40
CA LEU A 9 -17.44 19.56 -7.47
C LEU A 9 -16.41 19.97 -8.53
N ARG A 10 -15.13 19.91 -8.17
CA ARG A 10 -14.02 20.08 -9.11
C ARG A 10 -13.94 18.86 -10.03
N HIS A 11 -13.62 19.08 -11.31
CA HIS A 11 -13.54 18.05 -12.37
C HIS A 11 -14.89 17.41 -12.77
N PRO A 12 -15.93 18.20 -13.09
CA PRO A 12 -17.26 17.67 -13.39
C PRO A 12 -17.29 16.66 -14.54
N HIS A 13 -16.35 16.76 -15.50
CA HIS A 13 -16.22 15.80 -16.60
C HIS A 13 -15.91 14.36 -16.16
N LYS A 14 -15.41 14.14 -14.93
CA LYS A 14 -15.12 12.80 -14.37
C LYS A 14 -16.34 12.14 -13.72
N THR A 15 -17.50 12.80 -13.72
CA THR A 15 -18.75 12.33 -13.11
C THR A 15 -19.19 10.95 -13.60
N PRO A 16 -19.25 10.68 -14.93
CA PRO A 16 -19.69 9.37 -15.42
C PRO A 16 -18.81 8.22 -14.93
N ASP A 17 -17.48 8.41 -14.95
CA ASP A 17 -16.53 7.39 -14.50
C ASP A 17 -16.60 7.16 -13.00
N PHE A 18 -16.76 8.23 -12.21
CA PHE A 18 -16.94 8.11 -10.77
C PHE A 18 -18.21 7.33 -10.41
N ILE A 19 -19.33 7.59 -11.10
CA ILE A 19 -20.60 6.87 -10.87
C ILE A 19 -20.40 5.36 -11.08
N ARG A 20 -19.66 4.96 -12.12
CA ARG A 20 -19.35 3.53 -12.38
C ARG A 20 -18.56 2.87 -11.26
N LEU A 21 -17.82 3.64 -10.46
CA LEU A 21 -17.06 3.11 -9.33
C LEU A 21 -17.89 2.97 -8.06
N LEU A 22 -19.02 3.68 -7.91
CA LEU A 22 -19.78 3.74 -6.66
C LEU A 22 -20.22 2.36 -6.15
N SER A 23 -20.63 1.46 -7.04
CA SER A 23 -21.10 0.11 -6.70
C SER A 23 -19.98 -0.91 -6.52
N LEU A 24 -18.73 -0.54 -6.82
CA LEU A 24 -17.60 -1.48 -6.80
C LEU A 24 -16.95 -1.51 -5.41
N PRO A 25 -16.57 -2.70 -4.90
CA PRO A 25 -15.84 -2.85 -3.64
C PRO A 25 -14.35 -2.50 -3.83
N LEU A 26 -14.06 -1.26 -4.25
CA LEU A 26 -12.71 -0.75 -4.49
C LEU A 26 -12.31 0.23 -3.38
N SER A 27 -11.01 0.32 -3.10
CA SER A 27 -10.50 1.34 -2.18
C SER A 27 -10.53 2.74 -2.81
N LEU A 28 -10.66 3.80 -2.00
CA LEU A 28 -10.56 5.17 -2.52
C LEU A 28 -9.20 5.49 -3.14
N ASN A 29 -8.12 4.83 -2.70
CA ASN A 29 -6.80 4.98 -3.34
C ASN A 29 -6.81 4.42 -4.76
N GLU A 30 -7.54 3.33 -5.00
CA GLU A 30 -7.70 2.77 -6.33
C GLU A 30 -8.58 3.66 -7.21
N ALA A 31 -9.68 4.20 -6.68
CA ALA A 31 -10.49 5.18 -7.41
C ALA A 31 -9.72 6.46 -7.73
N SER A 32 -8.91 6.96 -6.79
CA SER A 32 -7.98 8.08 -6.96
C SER A 32 -7.01 7.84 -8.12
N ARG A 33 -6.41 6.64 -8.21
CA ARG A 33 -5.56 6.25 -9.35
C ARG A 33 -6.32 6.24 -10.66
N ARG A 34 -7.47 5.58 -10.73
CA ARG A 34 -8.26 5.44 -11.97
C ARG A 34 -8.76 6.77 -12.51
N LEU A 35 -9.15 7.67 -11.62
CA LEU A 35 -9.71 8.97 -11.98
C LEU A 35 -8.66 10.07 -12.03
N HIS A 36 -7.40 9.80 -11.68
CA HIS A 36 -6.34 10.81 -11.56
C HIS A 36 -6.81 12.02 -10.72
N MET A 37 -7.32 11.74 -9.53
CA MET A 37 -7.79 12.72 -8.56
C MET A 37 -7.15 12.42 -7.22
N ASP A 38 -6.85 13.44 -6.43
CA ASP A 38 -6.32 13.22 -5.09
C ASP A 38 -7.35 12.54 -4.16
N TYR A 39 -6.86 11.94 -3.07
CA TYR A 39 -7.71 11.26 -2.10
C TYR A 39 -8.76 12.20 -1.47
N PRO A 40 -8.42 13.44 -1.06
CA PRO A 40 -9.41 14.38 -0.53
C PRO A 40 -10.55 14.69 -1.51
N ALA A 41 -10.27 14.90 -2.80
CA ALA A 41 -11.29 15.14 -3.81
C ALA A 41 -12.20 13.93 -3.98
N ILE A 42 -11.65 12.73 -4.13
CA ILE A 42 -12.44 11.48 -4.24
C ILE A 42 -13.30 11.25 -3.00
N SER A 43 -12.75 11.49 -1.81
CA SER A 43 -13.47 11.35 -0.55
C SER A 43 -14.61 12.38 -0.41
N ASN A 44 -14.40 13.63 -0.85
CA ASN A 44 -15.43 14.66 -0.92
C ASN A 44 -16.49 14.35 -1.97
N TRP A 45 -16.10 13.84 -3.14
CA TRP A 45 -17.00 13.36 -4.18
C TRP A 45 -17.90 12.25 -3.63
N LEU A 46 -17.34 11.21 -2.99
CA LEU A 46 -18.12 10.13 -2.39
C LEU A 46 -19.14 10.67 -1.38
N MET A 47 -18.74 11.59 -0.52
CA MET A 47 -19.64 12.24 0.44
C MET A 47 -20.79 12.99 -0.28
N ARG A 48 -20.49 13.83 -1.27
CA ARG A 48 -21.52 14.62 -1.99
C ARG A 48 -22.43 13.75 -2.85
N PHE A 49 -21.93 12.69 -3.46
CA PHE A 49 -22.77 11.74 -4.18
C PHE A 49 -23.69 10.94 -3.25
N ARG A 50 -23.23 10.56 -2.06
CA ARG A 50 -24.12 9.96 -1.05
C ARG A 50 -25.18 10.94 -0.57
N GLN A 51 -24.83 12.22 -0.42
CA GLN A 51 -25.81 13.28 -0.14
C GLN A 51 -26.85 13.41 -1.25
N LEU A 52 -26.41 13.41 -2.50
CA LEU A 52 -27.28 13.46 -3.66
C LEU A 52 -28.21 12.23 -3.70
N ILE A 53 -27.68 11.03 -3.45
CA ILE A 53 -28.48 9.80 -3.39
C ILE A 53 -29.56 9.93 -2.30
N VAL A 54 -29.19 10.27 -1.06
CA VAL A 54 -30.15 10.43 0.04
C VAL A 54 -31.25 11.45 -0.29
N GLN A 55 -30.91 12.55 -0.96
CA GLN A 55 -31.90 13.55 -1.37
C GLN A 55 -32.89 13.06 -2.43
N ASN A 56 -32.55 12.00 -3.18
CA ASN A 56 -33.34 11.47 -4.29
C ASN A 56 -33.76 10.00 -4.08
N ASP A 57 -33.55 9.45 -2.88
CA ASP A 57 -33.78 8.04 -2.54
C ASP A 57 -34.62 7.96 -1.25
N PRO A 58 -35.92 8.34 -1.31
CA PRO A 58 -36.78 8.40 -0.13
C PRO A 58 -36.97 7.03 0.53
N GLU A 59 -36.84 5.95 -0.24
CA GLU A 59 -36.95 4.56 0.23
C GLU A 59 -35.60 4.00 0.72
N GLY A 60 -34.49 4.70 0.49
CA GLY A 60 -33.15 4.28 0.95
C GLY A 60 -32.59 3.04 0.24
N VAL A 61 -33.03 2.74 -0.97
CA VAL A 61 -32.67 1.53 -1.73
C VAL A 61 -31.28 1.61 -2.35
N TRP A 62 -30.82 2.82 -2.69
CA TRP A 62 -29.62 3.05 -3.48
C TRP A 62 -28.38 3.27 -2.61
N LEU A 63 -28.51 3.92 -1.46
CA LEU A 63 -27.36 4.18 -0.58
C LEU A 63 -26.62 2.89 -0.15
N PRO A 64 -27.29 1.77 0.21
CA PRO A 64 -26.61 0.51 0.56
C PRO A 64 -25.83 -0.13 -0.59
N ARG A 65 -26.15 0.24 -1.85
CA ARG A 65 -25.44 -0.26 -3.03
C ARG A 65 -24.10 0.44 -3.26
N VAL A 66 -23.81 1.54 -2.55
CA VAL A 66 -22.55 2.28 -2.67
C VAL A 66 -21.44 1.60 -1.87
N LYS A 67 -20.69 0.71 -2.53
CA LYS A 67 -19.59 -0.08 -1.95
C LYS A 67 -18.23 0.61 -2.00
N LEU A 68 -18.10 1.69 -2.79
CA LEU A 68 -16.83 2.36 -2.99
C LEU A 68 -16.22 2.87 -1.68
N GLY A 69 -14.96 2.50 -1.43
CA GLY A 69 -14.17 2.96 -0.31
C GLY A 69 -14.48 2.30 1.03
N LEU A 70 -15.56 1.53 1.13
CA LEU A 70 -15.94 0.84 2.36
C LEU A 70 -14.90 -0.23 2.73
N ARG A 71 -14.52 -0.27 4.00
CA ARG A 71 -13.68 -1.36 4.53
C ARG A 71 -14.44 -2.13 5.58
N TYR A 72 -14.63 -3.39 5.28
CA TYR A 72 -15.29 -4.35 6.15
C TYR A 72 -14.28 -5.13 6.99
N ARG A 73 -14.70 -5.61 8.15
CA ARG A 73 -13.97 -6.58 8.98
C ARG A 73 -14.84 -7.81 9.17
N PRO A 74 -14.25 -9.02 9.08
CA PRO A 74 -14.98 -10.24 9.35
C PRO A 74 -15.34 -10.35 10.82
N VAL A 75 -16.52 -10.91 11.08
CA VAL A 75 -17.00 -11.23 12.41
C VAL A 75 -16.89 -12.72 12.60
N ASP A 76 -16.30 -13.11 13.73
CA ASP A 76 -16.16 -14.51 14.10
C ASP A 76 -15.94 -14.65 15.60
N THR A 77 -15.96 -15.89 16.09
CA THR A 77 -15.64 -16.25 17.46
C THR A 77 -14.20 -16.78 17.57
N CYS A 78 -13.42 -16.22 18.48
CA CYS A 78 -12.06 -16.69 18.75
C CYS A 78 -12.09 -17.94 19.63
N GLU A 79 -11.70 -19.10 19.09
CA GLU A 79 -11.62 -20.37 19.82
C GLU A 79 -10.66 -20.35 21.03
N ARG A 80 -9.71 -19.40 21.07
CA ARG A 80 -8.75 -19.32 22.18
C ARG A 80 -9.30 -18.61 23.41
N CYS A 81 -10.05 -17.52 23.24
CA CYS A 81 -10.48 -16.67 24.34
C CYS A 81 -11.99 -16.39 24.38
N GLY A 82 -12.76 -16.96 23.46
CA GLY A 82 -14.21 -16.79 23.37
C GLY A 82 -14.69 -15.44 22.83
N TYR A 83 -13.78 -14.53 22.45
CA TYR A 83 -14.16 -13.23 21.88
C TYR A 83 -15.03 -13.41 20.63
N HIS A 84 -16.23 -12.82 20.61
CA HIS A 84 -17.09 -12.76 19.45
C HIS A 84 -17.21 -11.31 18.95
N GLY A 85 -16.83 -11.06 17.70
CA GLY A 85 -16.91 -9.71 17.13
C GLY A 85 -16.00 -9.48 15.92
N ALA A 86 -15.82 -8.21 15.54
CA ALA A 86 -15.08 -7.83 14.35
C ALA A 86 -13.55 -8.03 14.51
N LEU A 87 -13.00 -8.95 13.74
CA LEU A 87 -11.58 -9.29 13.74
C LEU A 87 -10.73 -8.31 12.93
N HIS A 88 -9.44 -8.26 13.24
CA HIS A 88 -8.46 -7.54 12.43
C HIS A 88 -7.97 -8.40 11.27
N PHE A 89 -7.63 -7.79 10.14
CA PHE A 89 -6.89 -8.49 9.09
C PHE A 89 -5.41 -8.59 9.44
N GLY A 90 -4.89 -9.82 9.43
CA GLY A 90 -3.47 -10.12 9.63
C GLY A 90 -2.66 -10.22 8.35
N GLY A 91 -3.18 -9.75 7.22
CA GLY A 91 -2.53 -9.87 5.91
C GLY A 91 -2.84 -11.19 5.21
N PHE A 92 -1.88 -11.68 4.43
CA PHE A 92 -2.02 -12.90 3.64
C PHE A 92 -0.95 -13.92 4.02
N ALA A 93 -1.33 -15.20 4.10
CA ALA A 93 -0.41 -16.32 4.19
C ALA A 93 0.09 -16.73 2.78
N PRO A 94 1.12 -17.60 2.67
CA PRO A 94 1.47 -18.26 1.41
C PRO A 94 0.22 -18.85 0.73
N GLY A 95 0.12 -18.72 -0.59
CA GLY A 95 -1.11 -19.06 -1.33
C GLY A 95 -2.16 -17.93 -1.38
N ARG A 96 -1.84 -16.73 -0.88
CA ARG A 96 -2.75 -15.57 -0.79
C ARG A 96 -4.05 -15.87 -0.03
N ARG A 97 -4.01 -16.78 0.93
CA ARG A 97 -5.12 -17.02 1.87
C ARG A 97 -5.16 -15.87 2.89
N ARG A 98 -6.34 -15.40 3.25
CA ARG A 98 -6.55 -14.25 4.12
C ARG A 98 -6.47 -14.69 5.58
N ARG A 99 -5.76 -13.89 6.37
CA ARG A 99 -5.52 -14.14 7.79
C ARG A 99 -6.26 -13.13 8.64
N VAL A 100 -6.80 -13.58 9.76
CA VAL A 100 -7.47 -12.74 10.76
C VAL A 100 -6.78 -12.83 12.11
N ILE A 101 -6.96 -11.78 12.92
CA ILE A 101 -6.35 -11.62 14.24
C ILE A 101 -7.46 -11.22 15.22
N CYS A 102 -7.56 -11.95 16.32
CA CYS A 102 -8.42 -11.60 17.45
C CYS A 102 -7.89 -10.32 18.12
N PRO A 103 -8.74 -9.30 18.34
CA PRO A 103 -8.32 -8.05 18.98
C PRO A 103 -7.94 -8.23 20.46
N GLU A 104 -8.54 -9.20 21.17
CA GLU A 104 -8.33 -9.42 22.60
C GLU A 104 -7.05 -10.20 22.91
N CYS A 105 -6.89 -11.39 22.30
CA CYS A 105 -5.79 -12.31 22.65
C CYS A 105 -4.70 -12.41 21.57
N ALA A 106 -4.80 -11.63 20.49
CA ALA A 106 -3.91 -11.63 19.33
C ALA A 106 -3.76 -13.00 18.62
N ARG A 107 -4.61 -13.98 18.94
CA ARG A 107 -4.68 -15.26 18.21
C ARG A 107 -4.91 -14.98 16.73
N THR A 108 -4.20 -15.70 15.90
CA THR A 108 -4.21 -15.51 14.46
C THR A 108 -4.61 -16.81 13.77
N TRP A 109 -5.56 -16.76 12.85
CA TRP A 109 -6.02 -17.93 12.08
C TRP A 109 -6.44 -17.53 10.66
N MET A 110 -6.71 -18.54 9.84
CA MET A 110 -7.12 -18.36 8.45
C MET A 110 -8.64 -18.26 8.38
N ILE A 111 -9.13 -17.35 7.53
CA ILE A 111 -10.57 -17.16 7.33
C ILE A 111 -11.08 -17.88 6.07
N ASP A 112 -10.19 -18.18 5.12
CA ASP A 112 -10.56 -18.89 3.90
C ASP A 112 -10.40 -20.39 4.15
N ASP A 113 -11.51 -21.09 4.42
CA ASP A 113 -11.61 -22.56 4.39
C ASP A 113 -11.71 -23.10 2.95
N GLU A 114 -11.66 -24.42 2.79
CA GLU A 114 -11.64 -25.08 1.46
C GLU A 114 -12.96 -24.99 0.70
N SER A 115 -14.02 -24.48 1.32
CA SER A 115 -15.36 -24.34 0.76
C SER A 115 -15.82 -22.88 0.63
N ASP A 116 -16.65 -22.64 -0.39
CA ASP A 116 -17.36 -21.39 -0.57
C ASP A 116 -18.24 -21.18 0.66
N HIS A 117 -18.05 -20.05 1.35
CA HIS A 117 -18.91 -19.69 2.47
C HIS A 117 -19.10 -18.18 2.56
N SER A 118 -20.25 -17.77 3.06
CA SER A 118 -20.57 -16.37 3.34
C SER A 118 -20.28 -16.07 4.80
N MET A 119 -19.51 -15.02 5.05
CA MET A 119 -19.22 -14.56 6.41
C MET A 119 -19.87 -13.22 6.68
N GLU A 120 -20.36 -13.04 7.91
CA GLU A 120 -20.78 -11.74 8.38
C GLU A 120 -19.56 -10.80 8.46
N VAL A 121 -19.75 -9.59 7.97
CA VAL A 121 -18.77 -8.52 8.09
C VAL A 121 -19.39 -7.28 8.68
N HIS A 122 -18.65 -6.59 9.54
CA HIS A 122 -19.01 -5.29 10.07
C HIS A 122 -18.22 -4.19 9.39
N LEU A 123 -18.84 -3.03 9.20
CA LEU A 123 -18.18 -1.89 8.61
C LEU A 123 -17.15 -1.30 9.58
N ALA A 124 -15.87 -1.39 9.23
CA ALA A 124 -14.78 -0.89 10.06
C ALA A 124 -14.35 0.54 9.70
N TYR A 125 -14.52 0.94 8.44
CA TYR A 125 -14.15 2.29 8.00
C TYR A 125 -15.01 2.77 6.84
N ASP A 126 -15.61 3.95 7.04
CA ASP A 126 -16.33 4.70 6.03
C ASP A 126 -15.60 6.05 5.75
N PRO A 127 -15.01 6.21 4.56
CA PRO A 127 -14.34 7.46 4.20
C PRO A 127 -15.29 8.64 3.98
N ALA A 128 -16.58 8.42 3.69
CA ALA A 128 -17.55 9.51 3.54
C ALA A 128 -17.85 10.16 4.90
N LEU A 129 -17.93 9.37 5.98
CA LEU A 129 -18.06 9.90 7.34
C LEU A 129 -16.84 10.70 7.75
N THR A 130 -15.65 10.26 7.35
CA THR A 130 -14.40 11.00 7.59
C THR A 130 -14.39 12.34 6.83
N ALA A 131 -14.90 12.39 5.60
CA ALA A 131 -15.07 13.63 4.85
C ALA A 131 -16.09 14.56 5.50
N ALA A 132 -17.24 14.04 5.95
CA ALA A 132 -18.26 14.82 6.63
C ALA A 132 -17.71 15.45 7.91
N ARG A 133 -16.99 14.67 8.74
CA ARG A 133 -16.31 15.19 9.95
C ARG A 133 -15.31 16.30 9.62
N ARG A 134 -14.48 16.14 8.58
CA ARG A 134 -13.54 17.18 8.13
C ARG A 134 -14.25 18.44 7.66
N THR A 135 -15.38 18.29 6.98
CA THR A 135 -16.19 19.41 6.47
C THR A 135 -16.80 20.21 7.62
N ARG A 136 -17.37 19.53 8.63
CA ARG A 136 -17.90 20.18 9.84
C ARG A 136 -16.83 20.92 10.64
N ARG A 137 -15.64 20.31 10.80
CA ARG A 137 -14.49 20.98 11.45
C ARG A 137 -14.06 22.26 10.73
N ALA A 138 -14.29 22.33 9.42
CA ALA A 138 -14.04 23.52 8.62
C ALA A 138 -15.23 24.52 8.62
N GLY A 139 -16.18 24.38 9.55
CA GLY A 139 -17.34 25.28 9.69
C GLY A 139 -18.39 25.17 8.58
N ARG A 140 -18.34 24.11 7.77
CA ARG A 140 -19.27 23.91 6.65
C ARG A 140 -20.28 22.82 6.98
N ASP A 141 -21.50 23.02 6.47
CA ASP A 141 -22.55 22.01 6.59
C ASP A 141 -22.15 20.71 5.87
N ALA A 142 -22.36 19.60 6.56
CA ALA A 142 -22.02 18.27 6.07
C ALA A 142 -23.08 17.26 6.50
N PRO A 143 -23.56 16.46 5.54
CA PRO A 143 -24.73 15.63 5.74
C PRO A 143 -24.47 14.51 6.76
N GLU A 144 -25.52 14.13 7.48
CA GLU A 144 -25.53 12.96 8.32
C GLU A 144 -26.05 11.77 7.51
N HIS A 145 -25.22 10.72 7.40
CA HIS A 145 -25.54 9.54 6.62
C HIS A 145 -25.41 8.31 7.51
N ARG A 146 -26.45 7.49 7.55
CA ARG A 146 -26.33 6.13 8.11
C ARG A 146 -25.44 5.33 7.18
N ALA A 147 -24.33 4.82 7.70
CA ALA A 147 -23.50 3.87 6.99
C ALA A 147 -24.09 2.46 7.17
N PRO A 148 -23.96 1.55 6.19
CA PRO A 148 -24.37 0.16 6.37
C PRO A 148 -23.53 -0.48 7.48
N GLU A 149 -24.14 -0.87 8.59
CA GLU A 149 -23.43 -1.40 9.76
C GLU A 149 -22.87 -2.80 9.52
N ARG A 150 -23.59 -3.61 8.73
CA ARG A 150 -23.31 -5.02 8.49
C ARG A 150 -23.40 -5.37 7.00
N GLY A 151 -22.72 -6.44 6.60
CA GLY A 151 -22.80 -7.01 5.27
C GLY A 151 -22.38 -8.48 5.27
N LEU A 152 -22.46 -9.11 4.09
CA LEU A 152 -21.96 -10.46 3.87
C LEU A 152 -20.76 -10.41 2.93
N LEU A 153 -19.66 -11.05 3.33
CA LEU A 153 -18.51 -11.30 2.48
C LEU A 153 -18.59 -12.73 1.97
N LEU A 154 -18.66 -12.89 0.66
CA LEU A 154 -18.49 -14.19 0.01
C LEU A 154 -17.00 -14.52 -0.02
N VAL A 155 -16.63 -15.57 0.69
CA VAL A 155 -15.28 -16.15 0.66
C VAL A 155 -15.36 -17.35 -0.29
N ALA A 156 -14.79 -17.17 -1.49
CA ALA A 156 -14.75 -18.25 -2.47
C ALA A 156 -13.62 -19.25 -2.14
N ALA A 157 -13.96 -20.53 -2.11
CA ALA A 157 -13.04 -21.64 -2.16
C ALA A 157 -12.06 -21.44 -3.31
N ARG A 158 -10.78 -21.60 -2.99
CA ARG A 158 -9.78 -21.74 -4.05
C ARG A 158 -9.58 -23.22 -4.32
N VAL A 159 -10.08 -23.67 -5.47
CA VAL A 159 -9.57 -24.86 -6.12
C VAL A 159 -8.06 -24.67 -6.29
N GLN A 160 -7.26 -25.52 -5.66
CA GLN A 160 -5.82 -25.49 -5.89
C GLN A 160 -5.60 -25.67 -7.40
N PRO A 161 -4.84 -24.79 -8.07
CA PRO A 161 -4.41 -25.12 -9.42
C PRO A 161 -3.64 -26.46 -9.35
N PRO A 162 -3.87 -27.39 -10.29
CA PRO A 162 -3.18 -28.67 -10.28
C PRO A 162 -1.67 -28.43 -10.16
N SER A 163 -1.03 -29.27 -9.35
CA SER A 163 0.40 -29.18 -9.07
C SER A 163 1.19 -29.08 -10.39
N ARG A 164 2.24 -28.25 -10.40
CA ARG A 164 3.08 -27.96 -11.57
C ARG A 164 3.90 -29.15 -12.10
N VAL A 165 3.55 -30.38 -11.73
CA VAL A 165 4.36 -31.56 -12.04
C VAL A 165 4.02 -32.16 -13.42
N ASP A 166 2.85 -31.89 -14.01
CA ASP A 166 2.42 -32.61 -15.24
C ASP A 166 2.37 -31.77 -16.53
N LEU A 167 2.94 -30.56 -16.57
CA LEU A 167 3.04 -29.74 -17.80
C LEU A 167 4.45 -29.71 -18.40
N ALA A 168 5.20 -30.80 -18.30
CA ALA A 168 6.49 -30.96 -19.01
C ALA A 168 6.34 -31.63 -20.39
N ALA A 169 5.15 -32.13 -20.74
CA ALA A 169 4.94 -32.93 -21.95
C ALA A 169 3.99 -32.24 -22.96
N SER A 170 4.32 -31.03 -23.41
CA SER A 170 3.97 -30.50 -24.75
C SER A 170 4.41 -29.05 -24.87
N VAL A 171 5.70 -28.84 -25.13
CA VAL A 171 6.15 -27.60 -25.77
C VAL A 171 6.80 -28.01 -27.08
N VAL A 172 6.03 -27.90 -28.16
CA VAL A 172 6.54 -27.95 -29.52
C VAL A 172 7.47 -26.75 -29.68
N GLN A 173 8.73 -27.05 -30.02
CA GLN A 173 9.76 -26.05 -30.29
C GLN A 173 9.36 -25.20 -31.50
N MET A 174 9.20 -23.89 -31.30
CA MET A 174 9.25 -22.93 -32.40
C MET A 174 10.66 -22.33 -32.51
N PRO A 175 11.19 -22.15 -33.74
CA PRO A 175 12.56 -21.71 -33.94
C PRO A 175 12.76 -20.23 -33.56
N LEU A 176 13.84 -19.99 -32.82
CA LEU A 176 14.39 -18.67 -32.50
C LEU A 176 14.80 -17.94 -33.79
N LYS A 177 14.18 -16.79 -34.05
CA LYS A 177 14.72 -15.80 -35.00
C LYS A 177 15.71 -14.88 -34.26
N PRO A 178 16.86 -14.55 -34.84
CA PRO A 178 17.88 -13.76 -34.17
C PRO A 178 17.43 -12.31 -33.96
N ALA A 179 17.71 -11.80 -32.75
CA ALA A 179 17.41 -10.43 -32.36
C ALA A 179 18.22 -9.42 -33.18
N ALA A 180 17.52 -8.56 -33.93
CA ALA A 180 18.12 -7.42 -34.59
C ALA A 180 18.62 -6.42 -33.53
N ARG A 181 19.95 -6.19 -33.52
CA ARG A 181 20.63 -5.18 -32.71
C ARG A 181 20.16 -3.80 -33.13
N THR A 182 19.26 -3.20 -32.36
CA THR A 182 18.85 -1.81 -32.56
C THR A 182 19.92 -0.91 -31.94
N ARG A 183 20.65 -0.19 -32.80
CA ARG A 183 21.67 0.79 -32.41
C ARG A 183 21.03 1.92 -31.61
N LEU A 184 21.53 2.18 -30.40
CA LEU A 184 21.22 3.40 -29.66
C LEU A 184 21.64 4.62 -30.50
N ARG A 185 20.67 5.44 -30.88
CA ARG A 185 20.92 6.76 -31.44
C ARG A 185 21.38 7.70 -30.32
N LYS A 186 22.61 8.18 -30.47
CA LYS A 186 23.19 9.31 -29.75
C LYS A 186 22.49 10.58 -30.25
N SER A 187 21.74 11.25 -29.39
CA SER A 187 21.32 12.63 -29.61
C SER A 187 21.92 13.46 -28.48
N GLN A 188 23.04 14.11 -28.80
CA GLN A 188 23.57 15.23 -28.02
C GLN A 188 22.84 16.49 -28.48
N SER A 189 22.26 17.24 -27.55
CA SER A 189 22.59 18.67 -27.33
C SER A 189 21.60 19.29 -26.34
N GLY A 190 22.17 19.98 -25.35
CA GLY A 190 21.49 20.60 -24.22
C GLY A 190 22.34 20.48 -22.96
N ALA A 191 23.59 20.95 -23.02
CA ALA A 191 24.48 21.03 -21.88
C ALA A 191 24.00 22.12 -20.90
N GLN A 192 23.71 21.73 -19.66
CA GLN A 192 23.69 22.62 -18.51
C GLN A 192 24.27 21.85 -17.30
N PRO A 193 25.07 22.50 -16.44
CA PRO A 193 26.27 21.93 -15.83
C PRO A 193 26.01 21.02 -14.63
N ASP A 194 26.93 20.07 -14.44
CA ASP A 194 27.21 19.22 -13.27
C ASP A 194 26.38 19.46 -12.01
N ALA A 195 25.33 18.67 -11.82
CA ALA A 195 24.94 18.26 -10.47
C ALA A 195 25.66 16.95 -10.17
N ALA A 196 26.92 17.05 -9.73
CA ALA A 196 27.70 15.92 -9.25
C ALA A 196 26.83 15.10 -8.28
N ASP A 197 26.76 13.79 -8.50
CA ASP A 197 26.16 12.85 -7.55
C ASP A 197 26.75 13.14 -6.18
N ASP A 198 25.91 13.37 -5.16
CA ASP A 198 26.41 13.49 -3.79
C ASP A 198 26.92 12.11 -3.35
N SER A 199 28.20 11.84 -3.67
CA SER A 199 28.87 10.57 -3.41
C SER A 199 28.87 10.21 -1.93
N VAL A 200 28.82 11.22 -1.04
CA VAL A 200 28.73 11.03 0.41
C VAL A 200 27.36 10.47 0.77
N LEU A 201 26.26 11.10 0.32
CA LEU A 201 24.91 10.59 0.56
C LEU A 201 24.72 9.20 -0.08
N THR A 202 25.19 9.03 -1.30
CA THR A 202 25.06 7.79 -2.06
C THR A 202 25.82 6.65 -1.39
N ALA A 203 27.07 6.87 -0.96
CA ALA A 203 27.86 5.86 -0.24
C ALA A 203 27.24 5.54 1.12
N PHE A 204 26.80 6.55 1.87
CA PHE A 204 26.14 6.38 3.16
C PHE A 204 24.89 5.49 3.03
N LEU A 205 23.97 5.84 2.12
CA LEU A 205 22.75 5.07 1.92
C LEU A 205 23.02 3.68 1.34
N ALA A 206 24.01 3.52 0.46
CA ALA A 206 24.40 2.21 -0.06
C ALA A 206 24.86 1.27 1.07
N ALA A 207 25.72 1.74 1.97
CA ALA A 207 26.16 0.97 3.13
C ALA A 207 24.99 0.58 4.06
N GLN A 208 24.06 1.51 4.29
CA GLN A 208 22.86 1.25 5.11
C GLN A 208 21.92 0.24 4.45
N LEU A 209 21.76 0.27 3.12
CA LEU A 209 20.99 -0.72 2.37
C LEU A 209 21.63 -2.11 2.39
N GLU A 210 22.96 -2.19 2.38
CA GLU A 210 23.69 -3.44 2.52
C GLU A 210 23.48 -4.05 3.92
N GLN A 211 23.64 -3.25 4.97
CA GLN A 211 23.35 -3.67 6.35
C GLN A 211 21.91 -4.15 6.52
N ALA A 212 20.94 -3.42 5.96
CA ALA A 212 19.52 -3.79 6.02
C ALA A 212 19.21 -5.11 5.31
N GLN A 213 19.99 -5.48 4.30
CA GLN A 213 19.86 -6.71 3.52
C GLN A 213 20.77 -7.84 3.99
N SER A 214 21.59 -7.61 5.03
CA SER A 214 22.52 -8.59 5.56
C SER A 214 21.83 -9.88 5.99
N LEU A 215 22.42 -11.00 5.57
CA LEU A 215 22.02 -12.36 5.93
C LEU A 215 22.59 -12.82 7.28
N ASP A 216 23.34 -11.96 7.98
CA ASP A 216 23.92 -12.26 9.28
C ASP A 216 22.84 -12.74 10.27
N LEU A 217 23.11 -13.82 11.00
CA LEU A 217 22.15 -14.39 11.94
C LEU A 217 22.20 -13.71 13.32
N GLN A 218 23.15 -12.80 13.57
CA GLN A 218 23.27 -12.08 14.83
C GLN A 218 22.13 -11.09 15.07
N PRO A 219 21.30 -11.25 16.11
CA PRO A 219 20.13 -10.40 16.33
C PRO A 219 20.51 -8.94 16.60
N PRO A 220 20.00 -7.97 15.81
CA PRO A 220 20.16 -6.56 16.13
C PRO A 220 19.19 -6.13 17.24
N ALA A 221 19.37 -4.92 17.77
CA ALA A 221 18.41 -4.30 18.68
C ALA A 221 17.01 -4.20 18.03
N CYS A 222 15.97 -4.24 18.86
CA CYS A 222 14.60 -4.26 18.38
C CYS A 222 14.21 -2.96 17.68
N ALA A 223 13.80 -3.03 16.41
CA ALA A 223 13.33 -1.88 15.63
C ALA A 223 12.06 -1.19 16.18
N HIS A 224 11.40 -1.75 17.21
CA HIS A 224 10.17 -1.20 17.80
C HIS A 224 10.36 -0.56 19.17
N CYS A 225 11.30 -1.06 19.98
CA CYS A 225 11.49 -0.63 21.38
C CYS A 225 12.96 -0.45 21.75
N ASN A 226 13.88 -0.64 20.80
CA ASN A 226 15.32 -0.52 20.96
C ASN A 226 15.98 -1.46 21.98
N SER A 227 15.24 -2.44 22.52
CA SER A 227 15.79 -3.45 23.43
C SER A 227 16.82 -4.35 22.72
N GLY A 228 17.89 -4.70 23.43
CA GLY A 228 18.87 -5.72 23.04
C GLY A 228 18.42 -7.16 23.32
N HIS A 229 17.27 -7.37 23.96
CA HIS A 229 16.72 -8.71 24.27
C HIS A 229 16.05 -9.33 23.04
N THR A 230 16.82 -9.53 21.99
CA THR A 230 16.36 -10.07 20.72
C THR A 230 17.01 -11.43 20.46
N ARG A 231 16.30 -12.30 19.74
CA ARG A 231 16.84 -13.59 19.30
C ARG A 231 16.43 -13.89 17.89
N LEU A 232 17.22 -14.73 17.22
CA LEU A 232 16.83 -15.30 15.94
C LEU A 232 15.52 -16.08 16.09
N HIS A 233 14.57 -15.77 15.23
CA HIS A 233 13.25 -16.41 15.18
C HIS A 233 13.13 -17.33 13.97
N ARG A 234 13.65 -16.89 12.82
CA ARG A 234 13.65 -17.66 11.58
C ARG A 234 14.88 -17.34 10.74
N GLU A 235 15.57 -18.38 10.31
CA GLU A 235 16.66 -18.32 9.34
C GLU A 235 16.13 -18.10 7.91
N PRO A 236 16.91 -17.41 7.04
CA PRO A 236 16.64 -17.34 5.61
C PRO A 236 16.45 -18.73 5.00
N ARG A 237 15.37 -18.95 4.26
CA ARG A 237 15.19 -20.19 3.49
C ARG A 237 15.74 -20.10 2.08
N THR A 238 16.01 -18.89 1.63
CA THR A 238 16.57 -18.59 0.30
C THR A 238 17.58 -17.46 0.44
N PRO A 239 18.57 -17.36 -0.46
CA PRO A 239 19.55 -16.25 -0.46
C PRO A 239 18.92 -14.85 -0.60
N ALA A 240 17.67 -14.76 -1.06
CA ALA A 240 16.94 -13.49 -1.20
C ALA A 240 16.12 -13.10 0.06
N GLU A 241 15.95 -14.01 1.01
CA GLU A 241 15.20 -13.79 2.26
C GLU A 241 16.14 -13.29 3.36
N VAL A 242 15.73 -12.26 4.10
CA VAL A 242 16.49 -11.79 5.27
C VAL A 242 16.07 -12.56 6.53
N PRO A 243 16.97 -12.72 7.53
CA PRO A 243 16.62 -13.33 8.80
C PRO A 243 15.52 -12.56 9.52
N HIS A 244 14.68 -13.27 10.27
CA HIS A 244 13.70 -12.67 11.16
C HIS A 244 14.08 -12.92 12.62
N PHE A 245 13.83 -11.92 13.44
CA PHE A 245 14.14 -11.88 14.86
C PHE A 245 12.86 -11.64 15.66
N ILE A 246 12.86 -12.04 16.92
CA ILE A 246 11.80 -11.73 17.87
C ILE A 246 12.39 -11.00 19.08
N CYS A 247 11.76 -9.91 19.48
CA CYS A 247 12.08 -9.21 20.72
C CYS A 247 11.35 -9.87 21.89
N ARG A 248 12.06 -10.17 22.97
CA ARG A 248 11.46 -10.77 24.18
C ARG A 248 10.72 -9.76 25.04
N ASP A 249 11.10 -8.49 25.01
CA ASP A 249 10.46 -7.46 25.83
C ASP A 249 9.12 -7.01 25.24
N CYS A 250 9.06 -6.77 23.92
CA CYS A 250 7.82 -6.32 23.26
C CYS A 250 7.07 -7.43 22.50
N GLY A 251 7.63 -8.64 22.43
CA GLY A 251 7.02 -9.81 21.78
C GLY A 251 6.89 -9.74 20.25
N ARG A 252 7.38 -8.67 19.60
CA ARG A 252 7.21 -8.46 18.16
C ARG A 252 8.30 -9.14 17.34
N THR A 253 7.89 -9.76 16.24
CA THR A 253 8.80 -10.24 15.20
C THR A 253 9.16 -9.11 14.24
N PHE A 254 10.43 -9.01 13.88
CA PHE A 254 10.96 -8.01 12.98
C PHE A 254 12.09 -8.58 12.12
N SER A 255 12.54 -7.85 11.12
CA SER A 255 13.76 -8.16 10.35
C SER A 255 14.63 -6.92 10.24
N ARG A 256 15.83 -7.04 9.68
CA ARG A 256 16.69 -5.86 9.39
C ARG A 256 16.06 -4.88 8.40
N LEU A 257 15.02 -5.30 7.67
CA LEU A 257 14.26 -4.40 6.79
C LEU A 257 13.21 -3.59 7.55
N THR A 258 12.81 -4.01 8.76
CA THR A 258 11.80 -3.32 9.57
C THR A 258 12.27 -1.91 9.91
N GLY A 259 11.46 -0.90 9.59
CA GLY A 259 11.81 0.50 9.84
C GLY A 259 12.74 1.15 8.80
N THR A 260 13.20 0.39 7.79
CA THR A 260 14.09 0.91 6.73
C THR A 260 13.34 1.35 5.47
N ALA A 261 14.03 1.98 4.53
CA ALA A 261 13.45 2.32 3.22
C ALA A 261 13.09 1.08 2.36
N LEU A 262 13.66 -0.08 2.68
CA LEU A 262 13.39 -1.36 2.02
C LEU A 262 12.19 -2.10 2.61
N GLU A 263 11.59 -1.61 3.69
CA GLU A 263 10.44 -2.26 4.30
C GLU A 263 9.32 -2.43 3.25
N ARG A 264 8.85 -3.68 3.09
CA ARG A 264 7.82 -4.07 2.11
C ARG A 264 8.17 -3.73 0.65
N ALA A 265 9.45 -3.49 0.31
CA ALA A 265 9.90 -3.33 -1.07
C ALA A 265 9.94 -4.68 -1.78
N ARG A 266 9.22 -4.79 -2.91
CA ARG A 266 9.24 -5.98 -3.77
C ARG A 266 10.44 -5.99 -4.72
N HIS A 267 10.80 -4.83 -5.25
CA HIS A 267 11.93 -4.62 -6.16
C HIS A 267 13.01 -3.83 -5.40
N ARG A 268 13.86 -4.53 -4.65
CA ARG A 268 14.91 -3.92 -3.81
C ARG A 268 16.02 -3.30 -4.66
N ASP A 269 16.32 -3.93 -5.78
CA ASP A 269 17.17 -3.47 -6.87
C ASP A 269 16.75 -2.08 -7.38
N VAL A 270 15.45 -1.87 -7.63
CA VAL A 270 14.93 -0.58 -8.08
C VAL A 270 15.01 0.49 -6.98
N VAL A 271 14.86 0.10 -5.71
CA VAL A 271 15.04 1.03 -4.58
C VAL A 271 16.51 1.41 -4.41
N ALA A 272 17.44 0.48 -4.61
CA ALA A 272 18.88 0.77 -4.62
C ALA A 272 19.25 1.69 -5.78
N ALA A 273 18.71 1.44 -6.98
CA ALA A 273 18.93 2.29 -8.16
C ALA A 273 18.36 3.71 -8.01
N LEU A 274 17.43 3.95 -7.08
CA LEU A 274 16.93 5.29 -6.76
C LEU A 274 17.94 6.12 -5.95
N VAL A 275 18.85 5.49 -5.18
CA VAL A 275 19.77 6.20 -4.27
C VAL A 275 20.57 7.32 -4.94
N PRO A 276 21.24 7.08 -6.09
CA PRO A 276 22.03 8.12 -6.77
C PRO A 276 21.19 9.28 -7.32
N LEU A 277 19.86 9.10 -7.42
CA LEU A 277 18.94 10.14 -7.87
C LEU A 277 18.43 11.01 -6.73
N LEU A 278 18.58 10.59 -5.46
CA LEU A 278 18.02 11.31 -4.31
C LEU A 278 18.64 12.70 -4.13
N SER A 279 19.94 12.85 -4.39
CA SER A 279 20.68 14.12 -4.28
C SER A 279 20.60 14.98 -5.53
N ARG A 280 20.02 14.46 -6.62
CA ARG A 280 19.92 15.20 -7.88
C ARG A 280 18.69 16.10 -7.87
N ASN A 281 18.81 17.27 -8.50
CA ASN A 281 17.69 18.17 -8.73
C ASN A 281 16.86 17.68 -9.93
N VAL A 282 16.20 16.54 -9.77
CA VAL A 282 15.35 15.91 -10.78
C VAL A 282 13.93 15.79 -10.27
N THR A 283 12.96 15.73 -11.19
CA THR A 283 11.56 15.53 -10.79
C THR A 283 11.28 14.04 -10.50
N PHE A 284 10.25 13.75 -9.70
CA PHE A 284 9.76 12.38 -9.51
C PHE A 284 9.39 11.71 -10.84
N SER A 285 8.93 12.48 -11.83
CA SER A 285 8.59 11.97 -13.16
C SER A 285 9.83 11.56 -13.95
N ASP A 286 10.90 12.33 -13.89
CA ASP A 286 12.14 12.03 -14.58
C ASP A 286 12.86 10.85 -13.94
N ALA A 287 12.90 10.80 -12.60
CA ALA A 287 13.42 9.65 -11.86
C ALA A 287 12.60 8.38 -12.14
N ALA A 288 11.27 8.49 -12.21
CA ALA A 288 10.41 7.36 -12.56
C ALA A 288 10.70 6.85 -13.97
N ARG A 289 10.89 7.75 -14.94
CA ARG A 289 11.26 7.41 -16.32
C ARG A 289 12.62 6.71 -16.37
N ALA A 290 13.62 7.22 -15.65
CA ALA A 290 14.95 6.63 -15.58
C ALA A 290 14.94 5.21 -14.98
N LEU A 291 14.07 4.96 -14.01
CA LEU A 291 13.97 3.67 -13.31
C LEU A 291 12.95 2.71 -13.91
N GLY A 292 12.20 3.10 -14.95
CA GLY A 292 11.09 2.30 -15.50
C GLY A 292 9.95 2.09 -14.50
N THR A 293 9.67 3.07 -13.63
CA THR A 293 8.65 3.00 -12.57
C THR A 293 7.61 4.12 -12.71
N THR A 294 6.79 4.33 -11.67
CA THR A 294 5.79 5.40 -11.61
C THR A 294 6.24 6.52 -10.67
N PRO A 295 5.87 7.79 -10.92
CA PRO A 295 6.21 8.91 -10.02
C PRO A 295 5.68 8.71 -8.60
N VAL A 296 4.53 8.05 -8.46
CA VAL A 296 3.93 7.70 -7.16
C VAL A 296 4.82 6.74 -6.36
N PHE A 297 5.43 5.76 -7.03
CA PHE A 297 6.38 4.85 -6.40
C PHE A 297 7.62 5.60 -5.92
N VAL A 298 8.18 6.47 -6.77
CA VAL A 298 9.35 7.30 -6.43
C VAL A 298 9.05 8.16 -5.22
N ASN A 299 7.94 8.92 -5.22
CA ASN A 299 7.52 9.75 -4.09
C ASN A 299 7.37 8.93 -2.80
N ALA A 300 6.69 7.78 -2.85
CA ALA A 300 6.54 6.91 -1.70
C ALA A 300 7.90 6.41 -1.14
N ARG A 301 8.86 6.12 -2.02
CA ARG A 301 10.21 5.68 -1.62
C ARG A 301 11.07 6.81 -1.09
N VAL A 302 11.04 7.99 -1.71
CA VAL A 302 11.71 9.19 -1.20
C VAL A 302 11.23 9.51 0.21
N ASN A 303 9.92 9.48 0.47
CA ASN A 303 9.37 9.71 1.81
C ASN A 303 9.84 8.66 2.83
N ARG A 304 9.98 7.40 2.41
CA ARG A 304 10.54 6.35 3.27
C ARG A 304 12.02 6.55 3.55
N PHE A 305 12.82 6.99 2.58
CA PHE A 305 14.22 7.37 2.80
C PHE A 305 14.33 8.55 3.78
N ARG A 306 13.52 9.60 3.62
CA ARG A 306 13.49 10.73 4.56
C ARG A 306 13.18 10.29 5.99
N GLN A 307 12.15 9.45 6.18
CA GLN A 307 11.81 8.90 7.50
C GLN A 307 12.94 8.05 8.10
N TRP A 308 13.61 7.25 7.27
CA TRP A 308 14.70 6.39 7.73
C TRP A 308 15.94 7.19 8.09
N LEU A 309 16.27 8.23 7.30
CA LEU A 309 17.40 9.12 7.56
C LEU A 309 17.26 9.84 8.91
N ARG A 310 16.06 10.20 9.35
CA ARG A 310 15.86 10.80 10.69
C ARG A 310 16.25 9.89 11.84
N VAL A 311 16.23 8.58 11.63
CA VAL A 311 16.67 7.59 12.62
C VAL A 311 18.19 7.38 12.55
N LEU A 312 18.74 7.33 11.34
CA LEU A 312 20.16 7.07 11.10
C LEU A 312 21.07 8.28 11.34
N ASP A 313 20.55 9.47 11.06
CA ASP A 313 21.23 10.75 11.17
C ASP A 313 20.26 11.77 11.81
N PRO A 314 20.16 11.78 13.15
CA PRO A 314 19.31 12.73 13.88
C PRO A 314 19.68 14.19 13.65
N GLY A 315 20.91 14.48 13.20
CA GLY A 315 21.36 15.82 12.83
C GLY A 315 20.73 16.35 11.55
N GLY A 316 20.25 15.45 10.67
CA GLY A 316 19.51 15.80 9.45
C GLY A 316 20.40 16.23 8.27
N ASP A 317 21.72 16.14 8.39
CA ASP A 317 22.68 16.48 7.35
C ASP A 317 22.45 15.67 6.07
N MET A 318 22.11 14.39 6.22
CA MET A 318 21.81 13.48 5.12
C MET A 318 20.42 13.71 4.54
N GLU A 319 19.42 14.08 5.35
CA GLU A 319 18.09 14.43 4.84
C GLU A 319 18.15 15.72 4.00
N ALA A 320 18.93 16.71 4.43
CA ALA A 320 19.12 17.99 3.76
C ALA A 320 19.77 17.85 2.37
N ARG A 321 20.51 16.77 2.14
CA ARG A 321 21.14 16.45 0.84
C ARG A 321 20.16 15.87 -0.19
N ILE A 322 18.93 15.51 0.20
CA ILE A 322 17.90 15.04 -0.74
C ILE A 322 17.31 16.23 -1.50
N ARG A 323 17.57 16.28 -2.82
CA ARG A 323 17.13 17.36 -3.72
C ARG A 323 16.08 16.92 -4.74
N ILE A 324 15.81 15.62 -4.87
CA ILE A 324 14.73 15.12 -5.73
C ILE A 324 13.37 15.66 -5.23
N TRP A 325 12.55 16.15 -6.16
CA TRP A 325 11.28 16.81 -5.82
C TRP A 325 10.18 16.47 -6.82
N GLY A 326 8.93 16.79 -6.48
CA GLY A 326 7.81 16.68 -7.39
C GLY A 326 6.55 17.28 -6.78
N PRO A 327 5.52 17.56 -7.60
CA PRO A 327 4.26 18.09 -7.10
C PRO A 327 3.66 17.12 -6.07
N GLN A 328 3.28 17.67 -4.92
CA GLN A 328 2.63 16.95 -3.82
C GLN A 328 1.22 16.52 -4.19
#